data_AF-A0A4P6JWW0-F1
#
_entry.id   AF-A0A4P6JWW0-F1
#
_cell.length_a   1.000
_cell.length_b   1.000
_cell.length_c   1.000
_cell.angle_alpha   90.00
_cell.angle_beta   90.00
_cell.angle_gamma   90.00
#
_symmetry.space_group_name_H-M   'P 1'
#
loop_
_entity.id
_entity.type
_entity.pdbx_description
1 polymer ?
#
loop_
_entity_poly.entity_id
_entity_poly.type
_entity_poly.pdbx_seq_one_letter_code
_entity_poly.pdbx_strand_id
1 'polypeptide(L)'
;MPSCTVCGKRLSIFELFRAAGIQRCGACEQRCGQLARYWSAKLDSAFAKHGISEAMERELYRQFQQARVPLELGKPIVQKMLYLREISRIRWGDITPMRVDIHLDTDEIAYFSMPATYYKPNKRLKEVPGRLVGTNKKCYFLSSTGKDSTTIDWNNVSKIDEKVLYIDPEATLTRRGGRPVRYSAVSLEVIHVTVSKGSGGGSYHVPDTLYTKTFMDTLVHFWKRQLVYNKEIATHGAVPEHVKAAVFRRDKGRCIQCGYKGPYIEYDHKIPRSKGGPNTVENIQLLCRMCNLQKGDRL
;
A
#
# COMPACT_ATOMS: atom_id res chain seq x y z
N MET A 1 -0.50 17.28 27.78
CA MET A 1 -0.82 18.48 28.57
C MET A 1 -0.05 19.58 27.82
N PRO A 2 -0.67 20.70 27.35
CA PRO A 2 -0.19 21.75 26.46
C PRO A 2 1.16 22.33 26.90
N SER A 3 1.43 23.58 26.75
CA SER A 3 1.50 24.50 27.85
C SER A 3 1.33 25.79 27.13
N CYS A 4 0.47 26.63 27.68
CA CYS A 4 0.96 27.95 27.98
C CYS A 4 0.94 28.93 26.83
N THR A 5 -0.07 29.79 26.76
CA THR A 5 0.07 31.02 25.96
C THR A 5 1.09 31.97 26.58
N VAL A 6 1.42 31.78 27.87
CA VAL A 6 2.14 32.80 28.65
C VAL A 6 2.89 32.21 29.87
N CYS A 7 2.18 31.47 30.74
CA CYS A 7 2.54 30.77 32.01
C CYS A 7 3.92 30.06 32.26
N GLY A 8 4.93 30.09 31.38
CA GLY A 8 6.26 29.48 31.58
C GLY A 8 6.43 27.95 31.53
N LYS A 9 5.52 27.08 31.97
CA LYS A 9 5.80 25.62 32.16
C LYS A 9 4.52 24.79 32.28
N ARG A 10 4.62 23.52 32.70
CA ARG A 10 4.98 22.39 31.87
C ARG A 10 3.80 21.48 31.99
N LEU A 11 3.22 21.17 30.86
CA LEU A 11 2.03 20.37 30.86
C LEU A 11 2.50 18.92 30.41
N SER A 12 2.23 17.88 31.24
CA SER A 12 2.33 16.38 31.02
C SER A 12 1.49 15.72 29.88
N ILE A 13 0.52 14.82 30.08
CA ILE A 13 -0.14 14.06 28.99
C ILE A 13 -1.66 14.30 28.81
N PHE A 14 -2.38 14.67 29.87
CA PHE A 14 -3.84 14.86 29.87
C PHE A 14 -4.38 16.19 29.30
N GLU A 15 -3.73 17.33 29.51
CA GLU A 15 -4.39 18.64 29.27
C GLU A 15 -4.56 19.03 27.78
N LEU A 16 -4.26 18.16 26.80
CA LEU A 16 -4.45 18.48 25.36
C LEU A 16 -5.73 17.86 24.77
N PHE A 17 -6.53 17.14 25.56
CA PHE A 17 -7.71 16.42 25.04
C PHE A 17 -8.88 17.30 24.57
N ARG A 18 -8.74 18.63 24.51
CA ARG A 18 -9.66 19.58 23.83
C ARG A 18 -9.10 21.01 23.93
N ALA A 19 -8.89 21.70 22.80
CA ALA A 19 -9.30 23.10 22.55
C ALA A 19 -8.51 23.65 21.34
N ALA A 20 -9.21 23.85 20.22
CA ALA A 20 -8.82 24.91 19.30
C ALA A 20 -8.74 26.22 20.11
N GLY A 21 -7.60 26.92 20.13
CA GLY A 21 -7.44 28.22 20.80
C GLY A 21 -6.41 28.36 21.93
N ILE A 22 -5.65 27.33 22.32
CA ILE A 22 -4.54 27.47 23.30
C ILE A 22 -3.24 27.84 22.56
N GLN A 23 -2.72 29.07 22.72
CA GLN A 23 -1.34 29.38 22.31
C GLN A 23 -0.35 28.62 23.21
N ARG A 24 0.78 28.21 22.66
CA ARG A 24 1.83 27.52 23.41
C ARG A 24 3.12 28.32 23.35
N CYS A 25 3.92 28.27 24.40
CA CYS A 25 5.27 28.82 24.36
C CYS A 25 6.14 27.88 23.50
N GLY A 26 7.15 28.44 22.82
CA GLY A 26 7.97 27.68 21.86
C GLY A 26 8.60 26.40 22.44
N ALA A 27 8.96 26.39 23.72
CA ALA A 27 9.55 25.21 24.38
C ALA A 27 8.59 24.02 24.53
N CYS A 28 7.28 24.28 24.54
CA CYS A 28 6.26 23.23 24.65
C CYS A 28 5.85 22.72 23.26
N GLU A 29 5.85 23.61 22.28
CA GLU A 29 5.66 23.26 20.88
C GLU A 29 6.81 22.38 20.35
N GLN A 30 8.06 22.73 20.66
CA GLN A 30 9.23 21.91 20.29
C GLN A 30 9.17 20.49 20.87
N ARG A 31 8.75 20.33 22.14
CA ARG A 31 8.62 19.01 22.78
C ARG A 31 7.52 18.15 22.14
N CYS A 32 6.39 18.76 21.81
CA CYS A 32 5.33 18.09 21.05
C CYS A 32 5.84 17.62 19.69
N GLY A 33 6.60 18.48 18.98
CA GLY A 33 7.21 18.16 17.70
C GLY A 33 8.25 17.03 17.79
N GLN A 34 9.07 17.00 18.83
CA GLN A 34 10.04 15.92 19.06
C GLN A 34 9.36 14.55 19.24
N LEU A 35 8.30 14.49 20.04
CA LEU A 35 7.52 13.26 20.24
C LEU A 35 6.89 12.77 18.93
N ALA A 36 6.30 13.68 18.14
CA ALA A 36 5.70 13.33 16.85
C ALA A 36 6.76 12.77 15.87
N ARG A 37 7.94 13.39 15.81
CA ARG A 37 9.06 12.91 14.98
C ARG A 37 9.55 11.52 15.40
N TYR A 38 9.71 11.29 16.70
CA TYR A 38 10.11 9.99 17.23
C TYR A 38 9.17 8.86 16.76
N TRP A 39 7.86 9.05 16.93
CA TRP A 39 6.87 8.06 16.55
C TRP A 39 6.77 7.85 15.04
N SER A 40 6.86 8.93 14.25
CA SER A 40 6.94 8.81 12.79
C SER A 40 8.15 7.99 12.37
N ALA A 41 9.34 8.30 12.88
CA ALA A 41 10.58 7.58 12.54
C ALA A 41 10.51 6.10 12.96
N LYS A 42 9.87 5.80 14.10
CA LYS A 42 9.65 4.43 14.54
C LYS A 42 8.75 3.64 13.59
N LEU A 43 7.66 4.26 13.10
CA LEU A 43 6.79 3.66 12.09
C LEU A 43 7.54 3.43 10.78
N ASP A 44 8.30 4.42 10.31
CA ASP A 44 9.08 4.33 9.08
C ASP A 44 10.10 3.18 9.16
N SER A 45 10.80 3.06 10.30
CA SER A 45 11.74 1.96 10.54
C SER A 45 11.06 0.59 10.59
N ALA A 46 9.91 0.47 11.27
CA ALA A 46 9.15 -0.78 11.34
C ALA A 46 8.65 -1.21 9.95
N PHE A 47 8.09 -0.26 9.20
CA PHE A 47 7.62 -0.49 7.83
C PHE A 47 8.74 -0.89 6.88
N ALA A 48 9.90 -0.24 6.95
CA ALA A 48 11.05 -0.54 6.10
C ALA A 48 11.60 -1.95 6.33
N LYS A 49 11.56 -2.47 7.56
CA LYS A 49 12.10 -3.80 7.90
C LYS A 49 11.20 -4.93 7.40
N HIS A 50 9.94 -4.95 7.83
CA HIS A 50 9.05 -6.08 7.59
C HIS A 50 7.65 -5.69 7.14
N GLY A 51 7.36 -4.39 6.99
CA GLY A 51 5.99 -3.89 6.94
C GLY A 51 5.32 -3.86 8.32
N ILE A 52 4.09 -3.35 8.37
CA ILE A 52 3.30 -3.22 9.59
C ILE A 52 2.26 -4.35 9.63
N SER A 53 2.51 -5.36 10.46
CA SER A 53 1.57 -6.47 10.70
C SER A 53 0.55 -6.11 11.77
N GLU A 54 -0.53 -6.88 11.88
CA GLU A 54 -1.52 -6.65 12.96
C GLU A 54 -0.92 -6.82 14.36
N ALA A 55 0.06 -7.72 14.52
CA ALA A 55 0.76 -7.88 15.78
C ALA A 55 1.61 -6.64 16.11
N MET A 56 2.31 -6.09 15.09
CA MET A 56 3.09 -4.86 15.22
C MET A 56 2.18 -3.66 15.50
N GLU A 57 1.05 -3.56 14.80
CA GLU A 57 0.02 -2.54 15.03
C GLU A 57 -0.47 -2.57 16.48
N ARG A 58 -0.85 -3.75 17.00
CA ARG A 58 -1.26 -3.90 18.40
C ARG A 58 -0.18 -3.48 19.39
N GLU A 59 1.07 -3.83 19.12
CA GLU A 59 2.20 -3.45 19.96
C GLU A 59 2.47 -1.94 19.92
N LEU A 60 2.45 -1.34 18.72
CA LEU A 60 2.60 0.10 18.54
C LEU A 60 1.47 0.85 19.24
N TYR A 61 0.22 0.41 19.11
CA TYR A 61 -0.91 0.97 19.86
C TYR A 61 -0.72 0.86 21.37
N ARG A 62 -0.25 -0.29 21.89
CA ARG A 62 0.01 -0.48 23.32
C ARG A 62 1.07 0.52 23.81
N GLN A 63 2.19 0.63 23.11
CA GLN A 63 3.25 1.58 23.46
C GLN A 63 2.76 3.03 23.32
N PHE A 64 1.91 3.31 22.33
CA PHE A 64 1.31 4.61 22.12
C PHE A 64 0.39 5.01 23.29
N GLN A 65 -0.41 4.06 23.79
CA GLN A 65 -1.25 4.23 24.99
C GLN A 65 -0.42 4.38 26.26
N GLN A 66 0.66 3.61 26.43
CA GLN A 66 1.57 3.72 27.57
C GLN A 66 2.35 5.03 27.59
N ALA A 67 2.78 5.50 26.42
CA ALA A 67 3.34 6.84 26.23
C ALA A 67 2.28 7.93 26.37
N ARG A 68 0.99 7.56 26.49
CA ARG A 68 -0.18 8.40 26.73
C ARG A 68 -0.34 9.57 25.72
N VAL A 69 0.20 9.43 24.51
CA VAL A 69 0.38 10.53 23.54
C VAL A 69 -0.93 11.32 23.28
N PRO A 70 -0.88 12.68 23.24
CA PRO A 70 -2.07 13.51 23.00
C PRO A 70 -2.79 13.21 21.67
N LEU A 71 -4.12 13.29 21.67
CA LEU A 71 -4.97 12.92 20.52
C LEU A 71 -4.60 13.66 19.22
N GLU A 72 -4.33 14.97 19.28
CA GLU A 72 -3.99 15.78 18.10
C GLU A 72 -2.65 15.37 17.45
N LEU A 73 -1.68 14.94 18.25
CA LEU A 73 -0.40 14.43 17.74
C LEU A 73 -0.53 12.96 17.34
N GLY A 74 -1.41 12.23 18.02
CA GLY A 74 -1.65 10.82 17.77
C GLY A 74 -2.44 10.54 16.53
N LYS A 75 -3.42 11.37 16.20
CA LYS A 75 -4.27 11.16 15.03
C LYS A 75 -3.44 11.06 13.74
N PRO A 76 -2.50 11.97 13.42
CA PRO A 76 -1.63 11.82 12.26
C PRO A 76 -0.74 10.56 12.32
N ILE A 77 -0.23 10.20 13.50
CA ILE A 77 0.61 9.00 13.69
C ILE A 77 -0.19 7.72 13.44
N VAL A 78 -1.39 7.63 14.02
CA VAL A 78 -2.30 6.50 13.85
C VAL A 78 -2.78 6.41 12.41
N GLN A 79 -3.13 7.52 11.77
CA GLN A 79 -3.49 7.54 10.35
C GLN A 79 -2.34 7.04 9.48
N LYS A 80 -1.11 7.50 9.74
CA LYS A 80 0.10 7.00 9.06
C LYS A 80 0.29 5.50 9.29
N MET A 81 0.13 5.02 10.51
CA MET A 81 0.26 3.59 10.83
C MET A 81 -0.77 2.74 10.09
N LEU A 82 -2.06 3.13 10.10
CA LEU A 82 -3.12 2.43 9.40
C LEU A 82 -2.88 2.41 7.88
N TYR A 83 -2.41 3.54 7.33
CA TYR A 83 -2.00 3.61 5.94
C TYR A 83 -0.83 2.66 5.64
N LEU A 84 0.24 2.67 6.42
CA LEU A 84 1.39 1.77 6.24
C LEU A 84 1.01 0.29 6.45
N ARG A 85 0.05 -0.01 7.32
CA ARG A 85 -0.55 -1.35 7.48
C ARG A 85 -1.27 -1.78 6.22
N GLU A 86 -2.03 -0.89 5.58
CA GLU A 86 -2.67 -1.17 4.31
C GLU A 86 -1.66 -1.39 3.18
N ILE A 87 -0.65 -0.52 3.06
CA ILE A 87 0.46 -0.70 2.10
C ILE A 87 1.16 -2.05 2.32
N SER A 88 1.36 -2.44 3.57
CA SER A 88 1.97 -3.74 3.92
C SER A 88 1.10 -4.90 3.45
N ARG A 89 -0.21 -4.88 3.72
CA ARG A 89 -1.16 -5.90 3.24
C ARG A 89 -1.12 -6.08 1.73
N ILE A 90 -1.13 -4.97 0.98
CA ILE A 90 -1.06 -5.00 -0.48
C ILE A 90 0.26 -5.63 -0.94
N ARG A 91 1.41 -5.22 -0.37
CA ARG A 91 2.73 -5.84 -0.66
C ARG A 91 2.76 -7.34 -0.40
N TRP A 92 1.94 -7.80 0.54
CA TRP A 92 1.84 -9.20 0.95
C TRP A 92 0.82 -9.98 0.12
N GLY A 93 0.18 -9.33 -0.85
CA GLY A 93 -0.82 -9.93 -1.71
C GLY A 93 -2.22 -10.00 -1.11
N ASP A 94 -2.45 -9.39 0.06
CA ASP A 94 -3.78 -9.25 0.65
C ASP A 94 -4.49 -8.04 0.04
N ILE A 95 -4.89 -8.21 -1.23
CA ILE A 95 -5.65 -7.23 -2.01
C ILE A 95 -7.12 -7.63 -2.07
N THR A 96 -8.01 -6.65 -1.93
CA THR A 96 -9.46 -6.87 -1.96
C THR A 96 -10.04 -6.41 -3.31
N PRO A 97 -10.91 -7.21 -3.95
CA PRO A 97 -11.60 -6.79 -5.16
C PRO A 97 -12.40 -5.50 -4.96
N MET A 98 -12.40 -4.65 -5.98
CA MET A 98 -13.12 -3.38 -6.04
C MET A 98 -14.11 -3.38 -7.20
N ARG A 99 -15.28 -2.79 -7.00
CA ARG A 99 -16.22 -2.52 -8.09
C ARG A 99 -15.80 -1.28 -8.86
N VAL A 100 -15.87 -1.37 -10.18
CA VAL A 100 -15.57 -0.26 -11.09
C VAL A 100 -16.73 -0.08 -12.06
N ASP A 101 -16.81 1.13 -12.60
CA ASP A 101 -17.78 1.66 -13.55
C ASP A 101 -17.42 1.39 -15.02
N ILE A 102 -16.49 0.46 -15.27
CA ILE A 102 -16.13 0.00 -16.61
C ILE A 102 -16.52 -1.46 -16.81
N HIS A 103 -16.81 -1.82 -18.05
CA HIS A 103 -16.99 -3.22 -18.42
C HIS A 103 -15.65 -3.96 -18.34
N LEU A 104 -15.65 -5.08 -17.62
CA LEU A 104 -14.51 -5.99 -17.48
C LEU A 104 -14.88 -7.35 -18.07
N ASP A 105 -13.88 -8.08 -18.56
CA ASP A 105 -14.06 -9.48 -18.98
C ASP A 105 -14.56 -10.34 -17.81
N THR A 106 -15.20 -11.49 -18.09
CA THR A 106 -15.86 -12.33 -17.07
C THR A 106 -14.93 -12.79 -15.93
N ASP A 107 -13.64 -12.98 -16.20
CA ASP A 107 -12.59 -13.39 -15.25
C ASP A 107 -11.63 -12.25 -14.89
N GLU A 108 -11.93 -11.02 -15.29
CA GLU A 108 -11.17 -9.83 -14.95
C GLU A 108 -11.75 -9.13 -13.71
N ILE A 109 -10.90 -8.90 -12.72
CA ILE A 109 -11.25 -8.35 -11.41
C ILE A 109 -10.40 -7.11 -11.17
N ALA A 110 -11.03 -5.98 -10.86
CA ALA A 110 -10.36 -4.75 -10.46
C ALA A 110 -9.98 -4.77 -8.97
N TYR A 111 -8.85 -4.15 -8.63
CA TYR A 111 -8.34 -4.06 -7.26
C TYR A 111 -8.09 -2.63 -6.79
N PHE A 112 -7.81 -1.71 -7.71
CA PHE A 112 -7.69 -0.30 -7.36
C PHE A 112 -8.14 0.61 -8.51
N SER A 113 -8.55 1.83 -8.15
CA SER A 113 -8.83 2.94 -9.06
C SER A 113 -8.23 4.22 -8.47
N MET A 114 -7.46 4.97 -9.26
CA MET A 114 -6.78 6.19 -8.80
C MET A 114 -6.82 7.28 -9.88
N PRO A 115 -7.26 8.52 -9.57
CA PRO A 115 -7.11 9.66 -10.48
C PRO A 115 -5.66 9.82 -10.93
N ALA A 116 -5.44 10.11 -12.21
CA ALA A 116 -4.10 10.18 -12.77
C ALA A 116 -4.01 11.18 -13.93
N THR A 117 -2.89 11.89 -14.01
CA THR A 117 -2.52 12.65 -15.21
C THR A 117 -1.37 11.93 -15.90
N TYR A 118 -1.62 11.46 -17.12
CA TYR A 118 -0.63 10.76 -17.94
C TYR A 118 0.18 11.75 -18.78
N TYR A 119 1.49 11.71 -18.59
CA TYR A 119 2.49 12.44 -19.35
C TYR A 119 3.11 11.51 -20.39
N LYS A 120 2.63 11.62 -21.63
CA LYS A 120 3.09 10.77 -22.75
C LYS A 120 4.56 11.04 -23.07
N PRO A 121 5.39 9.99 -23.30
CA PRO A 121 6.78 10.14 -23.69
C PRO A 121 6.89 10.54 -25.17
N ASN A 122 6.49 11.77 -25.49
CA ASN A 122 6.55 12.36 -26.82
C ASN A 122 7.61 13.47 -26.88
N LYS A 123 8.02 13.87 -28.09
CA LYS A 123 8.93 15.03 -28.31
C LYS A 123 8.42 16.32 -27.66
N ARG A 124 7.12 16.44 -27.43
CA ARG A 124 6.49 17.49 -26.63
C ARG A 124 5.69 16.83 -25.52
N LEU A 125 5.83 17.35 -24.30
CA LEU A 125 5.09 16.88 -23.14
C LEU A 125 3.59 17.08 -23.40
N LYS A 126 2.84 15.98 -23.51
CA LYS A 126 1.38 16.01 -23.61
C LYS A 126 0.80 15.47 -22.30
N GLU A 127 0.07 16.34 -21.61
CA GLU A 127 -0.66 15.99 -20.40
C GLU A 127 -2.04 15.47 -20.77
N VAL A 128 -2.43 14.34 -20.20
CA VAL A 128 -3.73 13.72 -20.42
C VAL A 128 -4.36 13.42 -19.06
N PRO A 129 -5.40 14.15 -18.64
CA PRO A 129 -6.11 13.85 -17.41
C PRO A 129 -6.95 12.57 -17.57
N GLY A 130 -7.09 11.82 -16.49
CA GLY A 130 -7.83 10.57 -16.47
C GLY A 130 -7.73 9.85 -15.12
N ARG A 131 -7.74 8.52 -15.18
CA ARG A 131 -7.53 7.65 -14.01
C ARG A 131 -6.91 6.32 -14.41
N LEU A 132 -6.21 5.71 -13.46
CA LEU A 132 -5.72 4.34 -13.53
C LEU A 132 -6.73 3.39 -12.88
N VAL A 133 -6.94 2.24 -13.49
CA VAL A 133 -7.72 1.11 -12.95
C VAL A 133 -6.89 -0.16 -13.12
N GLY A 134 -6.38 -0.72 -12.02
CA GLY A 134 -5.59 -1.95 -12.07
C GLY A 134 -6.42 -3.19 -11.81
N THR A 135 -6.27 -4.19 -12.68
CA THR A 135 -6.95 -5.49 -12.58
C THR A 135 -5.94 -6.64 -12.41
N ASN A 136 -6.44 -7.86 -12.21
CA ASN A 136 -5.61 -9.07 -12.28
C ASN A 136 -4.96 -9.29 -13.65
N LYS A 137 -5.41 -8.63 -14.72
CA LYS A 137 -4.90 -8.85 -16.09
C LYS A 137 -4.08 -7.70 -16.64
N LYS A 138 -4.47 -6.46 -16.39
CA LYS A 138 -3.84 -5.26 -16.95
C LYS A 138 -4.17 -4.00 -16.14
N CYS A 139 -3.48 -2.90 -16.43
CA CYS A 139 -3.93 -1.57 -16.01
C CYS A 139 -4.68 -0.89 -17.15
N TYR A 140 -5.78 -0.24 -16.86
CA TYR A 140 -6.39 0.72 -17.76
C TYR A 140 -5.99 2.13 -17.32
N PHE A 141 -5.49 2.93 -18.25
CA PHE A 141 -5.54 4.37 -18.14
C PHE A 141 -6.72 4.88 -18.97
N LEU A 142 -7.71 5.45 -18.28
CA LEU A 142 -8.93 5.96 -18.87
C LEU A 142 -8.83 7.48 -18.91
N SER A 143 -8.61 8.02 -20.10
CA SER A 143 -8.57 9.47 -20.29
C SER A 143 -9.96 10.08 -20.10
N SER A 144 -10.05 11.29 -19.57
CA SER A 144 -11.34 11.97 -19.35
C SER A 144 -12.13 12.19 -20.65
N THR A 145 -11.45 12.20 -21.80
CA THR A 145 -12.07 12.36 -23.13
C THR A 145 -12.31 11.05 -23.86
N GLY A 146 -11.87 9.91 -23.30
CA GLY A 146 -11.87 8.61 -23.95
C GLY A 146 -10.79 8.42 -25.03
N LYS A 147 -10.44 9.46 -25.79
CA LYS A 147 -9.57 9.38 -26.99
C LYS A 147 -8.12 8.95 -26.71
N ASP A 148 -7.56 9.40 -25.60
CA ASP A 148 -6.15 9.15 -25.25
C ASP A 148 -5.99 8.02 -24.23
N SER A 149 -7.05 7.24 -24.00
CA SER A 149 -7.04 6.09 -23.10
C SER A 149 -6.10 5.01 -23.64
N THR A 150 -5.48 4.27 -22.74
CA THR A 150 -4.55 3.20 -23.09
C THR A 150 -4.60 2.11 -22.04
N THR A 151 -4.13 0.93 -22.41
CA THR A 151 -3.95 -0.20 -21.50
C THR A 151 -2.46 -0.44 -21.29
N ILE A 152 -2.09 -0.81 -20.07
CA ILE A 152 -0.76 -1.26 -19.68
C ILE A 152 -0.88 -2.75 -19.42
N ASP A 153 -0.32 -3.56 -20.32
CA ASP A 153 -0.28 -5.02 -20.17
C ASP A 153 0.82 -5.41 -19.16
N TRP A 154 0.44 -6.10 -18.08
CA TRP A 154 1.34 -6.57 -17.03
C TRP A 154 2.48 -7.45 -17.54
N ASN A 155 2.27 -8.17 -18.65
CA ASN A 155 3.32 -8.96 -19.28
C ASN A 155 4.49 -8.10 -19.77
N ASN A 156 4.19 -6.88 -20.20
CA ASN A 156 5.16 -6.00 -20.86
C ASN A 156 5.80 -5.00 -19.91
N VAL A 157 5.27 -4.82 -18.69
CA VAL A 157 5.86 -3.93 -17.68
C VAL A 157 7.21 -4.47 -17.24
N SER A 158 8.29 -3.72 -17.46
CA SER A 158 9.63 -4.10 -17.00
C SER A 158 9.96 -3.50 -15.64
N LYS A 159 9.53 -2.27 -15.38
CA LYS A 159 9.84 -1.54 -14.16
C LYS A 159 8.80 -0.46 -13.85
N ILE A 160 8.57 -0.21 -12.57
CA ILE A 160 7.74 0.89 -12.07
C ILE A 160 8.58 1.67 -11.05
N ASP A 161 8.84 2.94 -11.31
CA ASP A 161 9.70 3.80 -10.49
C ASP A 161 8.97 5.05 -10.00
N GLU A 162 9.32 5.55 -8.81
CA GLU A 162 9.01 6.92 -8.40
C GLU A 162 10.06 7.87 -8.99
N LYS A 163 9.61 8.94 -9.65
CA LYS A 163 10.48 9.96 -10.24
C LYS A 163 9.92 11.35 -9.97
N VAL A 164 10.80 12.34 -10.07
CA VAL A 164 10.39 13.75 -10.16
C VAL A 164 10.44 14.16 -11.63
N LEU A 165 9.31 14.64 -12.14
CA LEU A 165 9.23 15.28 -13.45
C LEU A 165 9.38 16.79 -13.28
N TYR A 166 10.27 17.39 -14.08
CA TYR A 166 10.41 18.84 -14.18
C TYR A 166 9.64 19.31 -15.41
N ILE A 167 8.62 20.13 -15.18
CA ILE A 167 7.81 20.73 -16.22
C ILE A 167 8.30 22.15 -16.42
N ASP A 168 8.83 22.41 -17.61
CA ASP A 168 9.20 23.75 -18.05
C ASP A 168 7.96 24.44 -18.68
N PRO A 169 7.44 25.52 -18.08
CA PRO A 169 6.33 26.28 -18.66
C PRO A 169 6.66 26.89 -20.04
N GLU A 170 7.94 27.19 -20.34
CA GLU A 170 8.35 27.86 -21.59
C GLU A 170 8.21 26.96 -22.82
N ALA A 171 8.42 25.65 -22.69
CA ALA A 171 8.29 24.68 -23.78
C ALA A 171 6.85 24.62 -24.36
N THR A 172 5.87 25.08 -23.58
CA THR A 172 4.45 25.09 -23.95
C THR A 172 3.98 26.44 -24.53
N LEU A 173 4.73 27.53 -24.28
CA LEU A 173 4.26 28.91 -24.47
C LEU A 173 5.08 29.77 -25.44
N THR A 174 6.06 29.24 -26.17
CA THR A 174 6.82 30.00 -27.18
C THR A 174 5.95 30.48 -28.36
N ARG A 175 5.18 31.56 -28.13
CA ARG A 175 4.68 32.47 -29.16
C ARG A 175 5.84 33.39 -29.58
N ARG A 176 6.04 33.52 -30.90
CA ARG A 176 7.10 34.33 -31.52
C ARG A 176 7.10 35.77 -30.96
N GLY A 177 8.23 36.19 -30.38
CA GLY A 177 8.59 37.61 -30.25
C GLY A 177 8.57 38.24 -28.85
N GLY A 178 8.29 37.51 -27.77
CA GLY A 178 8.33 38.07 -26.41
C GLY A 178 9.71 37.96 -25.73
N ARG A 179 10.11 38.95 -24.92
CA ARG A 179 11.26 38.82 -24.00
C ARG A 179 10.96 37.76 -22.94
N PRO A 180 11.90 36.83 -22.64
CA PRO A 180 11.67 35.79 -21.65
C PRO A 180 11.52 36.37 -20.24
N VAL A 181 10.46 35.99 -19.55
CA VAL A 181 10.22 36.28 -18.13
C VAL A 181 10.62 35.02 -17.36
N ARG A 182 11.57 35.13 -16.43
CA ARG A 182 12.09 33.98 -15.67
C ARG A 182 11.03 33.47 -14.69
N TYR A 183 10.48 32.29 -14.94
CA TYR A 183 9.71 31.52 -13.95
C TYR A 183 10.49 30.28 -13.50
N SER A 184 10.29 29.85 -12.25
CA SER A 184 10.87 28.63 -11.70
C SER A 184 10.15 27.39 -12.23
N ALA A 185 10.87 26.40 -12.76
CA ALA A 185 10.33 25.12 -13.21
C ALA A 185 9.49 24.43 -12.12
N VAL A 186 8.37 23.81 -12.49
CA VAL A 186 7.49 23.08 -11.56
C VAL A 186 7.95 21.63 -11.48
N SER A 187 8.19 21.12 -10.27
CA SER A 187 8.50 19.71 -10.03
C SER A 187 7.26 18.93 -9.59
N LEU A 188 6.98 17.80 -10.23
CA LEU A 188 5.90 16.88 -9.88
C LEU A 188 6.43 15.50 -9.54
N GLU A 189 5.98 14.93 -8.42
CA GLU A 189 6.19 13.52 -8.13
C GLU A 189 5.27 12.66 -9.01
N VAL A 190 5.86 11.66 -9.65
CA VAL A 190 5.16 10.78 -10.59
C VAL A 190 5.60 9.34 -10.44
N ILE A 191 4.74 8.43 -10.86
CA ILE A 191 5.11 7.05 -11.12
C ILE A 191 5.47 6.92 -12.60
N HIS A 192 6.67 6.44 -12.87
CA HIS A 192 7.13 6.15 -14.21
C HIS A 192 7.05 4.64 -14.49
N VAL A 193 6.21 4.27 -15.45
CA VAL A 193 6.01 2.89 -15.89
C VAL A 193 6.81 2.66 -17.16
N THR A 194 7.80 1.77 -17.08
CA THR A 194 8.58 1.32 -18.24
C THR A 194 7.96 0.04 -18.79
N VAL A 195 7.61 0.05 -20.08
CA VAL A 195 7.09 -1.13 -20.80
C VAL A 195 8.08 -1.54 -21.89
N SER A 196 8.25 -2.84 -22.08
CA SER A 196 9.12 -3.43 -23.11
C SER A 196 8.53 -3.34 -24.51
N LYS A 197 7.20 -3.39 -24.62
CA LYS A 197 6.44 -3.23 -25.86
C LYS A 197 4.99 -2.80 -25.55
N GLY A 198 4.31 -2.30 -26.57
CA GLY A 198 2.93 -1.83 -26.45
C GLY A 198 2.82 -0.39 -25.98
N SER A 199 1.63 0.00 -25.52
CA SER A 199 1.29 1.35 -25.12
C SER A 199 1.22 1.51 -23.58
N GLY A 200 1.04 2.75 -23.12
CA GLY A 200 0.88 3.06 -21.70
C GLY A 200 2.18 3.18 -20.90
N GLY A 201 3.35 3.03 -21.53
CA GLY A 201 4.62 3.45 -20.94
C GLY A 201 4.69 4.97 -20.78
N GLY A 202 5.32 5.45 -19.72
CA GLY A 202 5.49 6.87 -19.44
C GLY A 202 5.22 7.23 -17.98
N SER A 203 5.00 8.52 -17.72
CA SER A 203 4.89 9.03 -16.35
C SER A 203 3.44 9.38 -16.00
N TYR A 204 3.04 9.04 -14.79
CA TYR A 204 1.70 9.28 -14.26
C TYR A 204 1.83 10.07 -12.96
N HIS A 205 1.30 11.29 -12.95
CA HIS A 205 1.08 11.99 -11.69
C HIS A 205 -0.19 11.43 -11.05
N VAL A 206 -0.10 11.06 -9.77
CA VAL A 206 -1.19 10.48 -8.99
C VAL A 206 -1.19 11.11 -7.59
N PRO A 207 -2.35 11.18 -6.90
CA PRO A 207 -2.42 11.73 -5.55
C PRO A 207 -1.57 10.97 -4.52
N ASP A 208 -1.39 9.66 -4.71
CA ASP A 208 -0.62 8.80 -3.82
C ASP A 208 0.26 7.85 -4.64
N THR A 209 1.54 8.21 -4.74
CA THR A 209 2.55 7.47 -5.50
C THR A 209 2.87 6.13 -4.86
N LEU A 210 3.06 6.09 -3.54
CA LEU A 210 3.40 4.87 -2.79
C LEU A 210 2.28 3.82 -2.89
N TYR A 211 1.02 4.22 -2.70
CA TYR A 211 -0.15 3.34 -2.81
C TYR A 211 -0.28 2.79 -4.23
N THR A 212 -0.27 3.67 -5.23
CA THR A 212 -0.47 3.29 -6.63
C THR A 212 0.67 2.39 -7.12
N LYS A 213 1.92 2.74 -6.82
CA LYS A 213 3.08 1.91 -7.15
C LYS A 213 2.99 0.55 -6.48
N THR A 214 2.67 0.50 -5.18
CA THR A 214 2.56 -0.76 -4.43
C THR A 214 1.52 -1.69 -5.05
N PHE A 215 0.34 -1.18 -5.42
CA PHE A 215 -0.68 -1.96 -6.11
C PHE A 215 -0.20 -2.47 -7.47
N MET A 216 0.35 -1.57 -8.30
CA MET A 216 0.81 -1.95 -9.63
C MET A 216 1.94 -2.98 -9.57
N ASP A 217 2.92 -2.80 -8.68
CA ASP A 217 3.97 -3.79 -8.45
C ASP A 217 3.36 -5.13 -8.04
N THR A 218 2.47 -5.15 -7.06
CA THR A 218 1.83 -6.39 -6.57
C THR A 218 1.09 -7.12 -7.70
N LEU A 219 0.33 -6.40 -8.52
CA LEU A 219 -0.41 -6.97 -9.65
C LEU A 219 0.50 -7.50 -10.76
N VAL A 220 1.60 -6.79 -11.06
CA VAL A 220 2.61 -7.26 -12.03
C VAL A 220 3.27 -8.55 -11.53
N HIS A 221 3.62 -8.64 -10.25
CA HIS A 221 4.18 -9.86 -9.66
C HIS A 221 3.19 -11.03 -9.72
N PHE A 222 1.93 -10.78 -9.33
CA PHE A 222 0.85 -11.78 -9.44
C PHE A 222 0.69 -12.28 -10.88
N TRP A 223 0.63 -11.37 -11.86
CA TRP A 223 0.47 -11.73 -13.27
C TRP A 223 1.62 -12.58 -13.79
N LYS A 224 2.87 -12.15 -13.55
CA LYS A 224 4.05 -12.83 -14.07
C LYS A 224 4.29 -14.18 -13.39
N ARG A 225 3.47 -14.56 -12.40
CA ARG A 225 3.70 -15.69 -11.50
C ARG A 225 5.12 -15.65 -10.91
N GLN A 226 5.73 -14.46 -10.92
CA GLN A 226 6.91 -14.15 -10.17
C GLN A 226 6.38 -14.13 -8.76
N LEU A 227 6.59 -15.24 -8.05
CA LEU A 227 6.28 -15.41 -6.63
C LEU A 227 6.38 -14.03 -5.98
N VAL A 228 5.29 -13.54 -5.38
CA VAL A 228 5.38 -12.41 -4.45
C VAL A 228 6.19 -12.94 -3.28
N TYR A 229 7.50 -13.00 -3.50
CA TYR A 229 8.50 -13.61 -2.66
C TYR A 229 9.24 -12.47 -2.01
N ASN A 230 8.57 -11.88 -1.04
CA ASN A 230 9.29 -11.65 0.20
C ASN A 230 8.98 -12.88 1.06
N LYS A 231 9.94 -13.81 1.10
CA LYS A 231 9.94 -15.03 1.93
C LYS A 231 9.61 -14.73 3.40
N GLU A 232 9.90 -13.53 3.86
CA GLU A 232 9.69 -13.05 5.24
C GLU A 232 8.33 -12.40 5.49
N ILE A 233 7.53 -12.18 4.44
CA ILE A 233 6.32 -11.35 4.50
C ILE A 233 5.06 -12.22 4.44
N ALA A 234 5.07 -13.22 3.56
CA ALA A 234 3.98 -14.19 3.41
C ALA A 234 3.83 -15.12 4.63
N THR A 235 4.78 -15.04 5.57
CA THR A 235 4.90 -15.85 6.79
C THR A 235 4.17 -15.26 7.99
N HIS A 236 3.86 -13.96 8.02
CA HIS A 236 3.43 -13.31 9.27
C HIS A 236 1.95 -12.85 9.31
N GLY A 237 1.21 -12.95 8.20
CA GLY A 237 -0.23 -12.62 8.13
C GLY A 237 -1.18 -13.81 8.41
N ALA A 238 -2.45 -13.53 8.71
CA ALA A 238 -3.51 -14.55 8.67
C ALA A 238 -3.67 -15.11 7.25
N VAL A 239 -4.10 -16.36 7.11
CA VAL A 239 -4.40 -16.94 5.79
C VAL A 239 -5.53 -16.12 5.14
N PRO A 240 -5.33 -15.54 3.93
CA PRO A 240 -6.37 -14.73 3.29
C PRO A 240 -7.66 -15.52 3.05
N GLU A 241 -8.81 -14.84 3.10
CA GLU A 241 -10.11 -15.51 3.02
C GLU A 241 -10.34 -16.20 1.66
N HIS A 242 -9.85 -15.61 0.57
CA HIS A 242 -9.90 -16.23 -0.76
C HIS A 242 -9.07 -17.52 -0.83
N VAL A 243 -7.94 -17.59 -0.11
CA VAL A 243 -7.10 -18.80 0.02
C VAL A 243 -7.84 -19.85 0.84
N LYS A 244 -8.44 -19.47 1.97
CA LYS A 244 -9.25 -20.40 2.78
C LYS A 244 -10.38 -21.01 1.96
N ALA A 245 -11.15 -20.19 1.24
CA ALA A 245 -12.24 -20.66 0.39
C ALA A 245 -11.76 -21.59 -0.74
N ALA A 246 -10.61 -21.29 -1.35
CA ALA A 246 -10.01 -22.15 -2.38
C ALA A 246 -9.52 -23.49 -1.81
N VAL A 247 -8.81 -23.46 -0.68
CA VAL A 247 -8.33 -24.67 0.02
C VAL A 247 -9.50 -25.52 0.51
N PHE A 248 -10.54 -24.90 1.08
CA PHE A 248 -11.70 -25.63 1.56
C PHE A 248 -12.42 -26.38 0.44
N ARG A 249 -12.55 -25.75 -0.74
CA ARG A 249 -13.08 -26.39 -1.95
C ARG A 249 -12.17 -27.50 -2.45
N ARG A 250 -10.85 -27.26 -2.54
CA ARG A 250 -9.86 -28.24 -2.98
C ARG A 250 -9.87 -29.49 -2.10
N ASP A 251 -9.82 -29.30 -0.78
CA ASP A 251 -9.74 -30.36 0.22
C ASP A 251 -11.12 -30.92 0.58
N LYS A 252 -12.19 -30.43 -0.08
CA LYS A 252 -13.58 -30.88 0.08
C LYS A 252 -14.05 -30.85 1.54
N GLY A 253 -13.58 -29.86 2.31
CA GLY A 253 -13.88 -29.70 3.73
C GLY A 253 -13.44 -30.87 4.61
N ARG A 254 -12.40 -31.61 4.21
CA ARG A 254 -11.92 -32.81 4.90
C ARG A 254 -10.44 -32.70 5.24
N CYS A 255 -10.04 -33.35 6.33
CA CYS A 255 -8.64 -33.54 6.67
C CYS A 255 -7.96 -34.30 5.55
N ILE A 256 -6.90 -33.76 4.94
CA ILE A 256 -6.23 -34.43 3.83
C ILE A 256 -5.42 -35.66 4.27
N GLN A 257 -5.11 -35.77 5.56
CA GLN A 257 -4.29 -36.86 6.10
C GLN A 257 -5.12 -38.07 6.51
N CYS A 258 -6.28 -37.88 7.15
CA CYS A 258 -7.12 -38.98 7.64
C CYS A 258 -8.54 -39.00 7.10
N GLY A 259 -8.93 -38.02 6.28
CA GLY A 259 -10.27 -37.93 5.69
C GLY A 259 -11.37 -37.42 6.64
N TYR A 260 -11.05 -37.10 7.90
CA TYR A 260 -12.01 -36.61 8.89
C TYR A 260 -12.81 -35.41 8.36
N LYS A 261 -14.14 -35.43 8.59
CA LYS A 261 -15.08 -34.37 8.24
C LYS A 261 -15.83 -33.97 9.51
N GLY A 262 -15.63 -32.75 10.00
CA GLY A 262 -16.27 -32.28 11.23
C GLY A 262 -15.88 -30.84 11.58
N PRO A 263 -16.42 -30.30 12.68
CA PRO A 263 -16.29 -28.87 13.02
C PRO A 263 -14.86 -28.47 13.43
N TYR A 264 -13.98 -29.43 13.76
CA TYR A 264 -12.62 -29.19 14.25
C TYR A 264 -11.55 -29.33 13.15
N ILE A 265 -11.85 -28.82 11.95
CA ILE A 265 -10.91 -28.71 10.85
C ILE A 265 -10.16 -27.38 10.95
N GLU A 266 -8.84 -27.43 10.80
CA GLU A 266 -7.94 -26.29 10.89
C GLU A 266 -7.19 -26.10 9.57
N TYR A 267 -6.88 -24.85 9.23
CA TYR A 267 -5.98 -24.52 8.13
C TYR A 267 -4.55 -24.55 8.64
N ASP A 268 -3.78 -25.54 8.20
CA ASP A 268 -2.37 -25.73 8.54
C ASP A 268 -1.46 -25.44 7.34
N HIS A 269 -0.21 -25.09 7.60
CA HIS A 269 0.81 -24.90 6.57
C HIS A 269 1.62 -26.19 6.38
N LYS A 270 1.66 -26.74 5.16
CA LYS A 270 2.54 -27.87 4.80
C LYS A 270 3.99 -27.57 5.16
N ILE A 271 4.52 -26.45 4.66
CA ILE A 271 5.77 -25.87 5.15
C ILE A 271 5.39 -24.97 6.35
N PRO A 272 5.79 -25.28 7.59
CA PRO A 272 5.40 -24.51 8.76
C PRO A 272 5.70 -23.02 8.63
N ARG A 273 4.84 -22.21 9.27
CA ARG A 273 5.03 -20.76 9.34
C ARG A 273 6.40 -20.37 9.90
N SER A 274 6.84 -21.06 10.95
CA SER A 274 8.16 -20.89 11.57
C SER A 274 9.33 -21.16 10.63
N LYS A 275 9.10 -21.86 9.51
CA LYS A 275 10.09 -22.24 8.50
C LYS A 275 9.96 -21.49 7.18
N GLY A 276 9.16 -20.42 7.12
CA GLY A 276 9.00 -19.64 5.90
C GLY A 276 7.79 -20.02 5.03
N GLY A 277 6.85 -20.79 5.56
CA GLY A 277 5.68 -21.25 4.82
C GLY A 277 4.77 -20.11 4.34
N PRO A 278 4.51 -19.97 3.02
CA PRO A 278 3.65 -18.91 2.51
C PRO A 278 2.15 -19.23 2.70
N ASN A 279 1.31 -18.20 2.77
CA ASN A 279 -0.16 -18.33 2.80
C ASN A 279 -0.75 -18.53 1.38
N THR A 280 -0.35 -19.57 0.65
CA THR A 280 -0.91 -19.87 -0.68
C THR A 280 -1.82 -21.09 -0.65
N VAL A 281 -2.63 -21.27 -1.70
CA VAL A 281 -3.49 -22.46 -1.81
C VAL A 281 -2.65 -23.73 -1.76
N GLU A 282 -1.47 -23.74 -2.40
CA GLU A 282 -0.59 -24.91 -2.50
C GLU A 282 0.02 -25.32 -1.16
N ASN A 283 0.38 -24.33 -0.33
CA ASN A 283 1.04 -24.56 0.95
C ASN A 283 0.07 -24.70 2.13
N ILE A 284 -1.15 -24.17 2.04
CA ILE A 284 -2.18 -24.38 3.06
C ILE A 284 -2.91 -25.70 2.82
N GLN A 285 -3.26 -26.40 3.89
CA GLN A 285 -3.99 -27.68 3.90
C GLN A 285 -5.01 -27.73 5.02
N LEU A 286 -6.08 -28.51 4.83
CA LEU A 286 -6.99 -28.84 5.93
C LEU A 286 -6.48 -30.04 6.72
N LEU A 287 -6.28 -29.86 8.03
CA LEU A 287 -6.01 -30.95 8.97
C LEU A 287 -7.04 -30.96 10.10
N CYS A 288 -7.37 -32.15 10.61
CA CYS A 288 -8.07 -32.23 11.89
C CYS A 288 -7.09 -31.95 13.03
N ARG A 289 -7.60 -31.51 14.19
CA ARG A 289 -6.77 -31.21 15.35
C ARG A 289 -5.76 -32.31 15.73
N MET A 290 -6.14 -33.58 15.62
CA MET A 290 -5.24 -34.71 15.90
C MET A 290 -4.06 -34.79 14.91
N CYS A 291 -4.35 -34.75 13.61
CA CYS A 291 -3.30 -34.78 12.58
C CYS A 291 -2.43 -33.52 12.64
N ASN A 292 -3.02 -32.36 12.92
CA ASN A 292 -2.28 -31.11 13.07
C ASN A 292 -1.29 -31.17 14.26
N LEU A 293 -1.74 -31.67 15.41
CA LEU A 293 -0.87 -31.88 16.58
C LEU A 293 0.25 -32.91 16.33
N GLN A 294 -0.05 -33.99 15.59
CA GLN A 294 0.94 -35.00 15.22
C GLN A 294 2.01 -34.44 14.27
N LYS A 295 1.62 -33.55 13.35
CA LYS A 295 2.55 -32.88 12.43
C LYS A 295 3.43 -31.88 13.17
N GLY A 296 2.83 -30.98 13.96
CA GLY A 296 3.55 -29.87 14.60
C GLY A 296 4.36 -29.05 13.60
N ASP A 297 5.59 -28.66 13.99
CA ASP A 297 6.51 -27.87 13.16
C ASP A 297 7.38 -28.73 12.21
N ARG A 298 6.97 -29.97 11.93
CA ARG A 298 7.66 -30.87 11.01
C ARG A 298 7.24 -30.62 9.56
N LEU A 299 8.15 -30.92 8.63
CA LEU A 299 7.90 -30.86 7.19
C LEU A 299 7.15 -32.13 6.76
#